data_AF-A0A087D609-F1
#
_entry.id   AF-A0A087D609-F1
#
_cell.length_a   1.000
_cell.length_b   1.000
_cell.length_c   1.000
_cell.angle_alpha   90.00
_cell.angle_beta   90.00
_cell.angle_gamma   90.00
#
_symmetry.space_group_name_H-M   'P 1'
#
loop_
_entity.id
_entity.type
_entity.pdbx_description
1 polymer ?
#
loop_
_entity_poly.entity_id
_entity_poly.type
_entity_poly.pdbx_seq_one_letter_code
_entity_poly.pdbx_strand_id
1 'polypeptide(L)'
;MRYEITTAPNEVRPGDLVVFRLQTKSSVKWSCGPVRCFTDDKDAPAIVLTSGSIPEYAGYELICCIRSIPDAEQLSVDDEGVVS
;
A
#
# COMPACT_ATOMS: atom_id res chain seq x y z
N MET A 1 -11.75 -0.69 13.29
CA MET A 1 -10.93 -0.72 12.08
C MET A 1 -9.49 -0.69 12.56
N ARG A 2 -8.68 -1.67 12.19
CA ARG A 2 -7.26 -1.72 12.58
C ARG A 2 -6.40 -1.22 11.43
N TYR A 3 -5.24 -0.66 11.75
CA TYR A 3 -4.27 -0.23 10.77
C TYR A 3 -2.95 -0.92 11.02
N GLU A 4 -2.37 -1.47 9.96
CA GLU A 4 -1.02 -1.98 9.96
C GLU A 4 -0.12 -1.02 9.21
N ILE A 5 1.09 -0.82 9.73
CA ILE A 5 2.11 -0.01 9.10
C ILE A 5 3.27 -0.93 8.74
N THR A 6 3.69 -0.89 7.49
CA THR A 6 4.92 -1.52 7.03
C THR A 6 5.79 -0.50 6.30
N THR A 7 7.10 -0.70 6.35
CA THR A 7 8.09 0.05 5.59
C THR A 7 8.69 -0.78 4.45
N ALA A 8 8.28 -2.05 4.35
CA ALA A 8 8.82 -3.01 3.41
C ALA A 8 8.05 -2.94 2.07
N PRO A 9 8.69 -2.52 0.95
CA PRO A 9 8.01 -2.37 -0.34
C PRO A 9 7.35 -3.67 -0.84
N ASN A 10 7.95 -4.82 -0.54
CA ASN A 10 7.45 -6.16 -0.89
C ASN A 10 6.19 -6.58 -0.11
N GLU A 11 5.83 -5.84 0.96
CA GLU A 11 4.62 -6.10 1.73
C GLU A 11 3.45 -5.21 1.28
N VAL A 12 3.68 -4.22 0.40
CA VAL A 12 2.66 -3.29 -0.10
C VAL A 12 1.68 -4.01 -1.02
N ARG A 13 0.38 -3.80 -0.82
CA ARG A 13 -0.70 -4.42 -1.59
C ARG A 13 -1.55 -3.37 -2.32
N PRO A 14 -2.16 -3.71 -3.47
CA PRO A 14 -3.17 -2.87 -4.11
C PRO A 14 -4.22 -2.39 -3.12
N GLY A 15 -4.49 -1.09 -3.12
CA GLY A 15 -5.41 -0.42 -2.19
C GLY A 15 -4.77 0.13 -0.92
N ASP A 16 -3.56 -0.30 -0.55
CA ASP A 16 -2.85 0.28 0.59
C ASP A 16 -2.50 1.76 0.34
N LEU A 17 -2.48 2.57 1.40
CA LEU A 17 -2.08 3.96 1.36
C LEU A 17 -0.58 4.08 1.61
N VAL A 18 0.18 4.60 0.65
CA VAL A 18 1.63 4.77 0.80
C VAL A 18 2.02 6.23 0.95
N VAL A 19 3.16 6.45 1.61
CA VAL A 19 3.80 7.74 1.79
C VAL A 19 5.24 7.65 1.31
N PHE A 20 5.61 8.57 0.43
CA PHE A 20 6.91 8.70 -0.18
C PHE A 20 7.55 10.04 0.13
N ARG A 21 8.87 10.06 0.20
CA ARG A 21 9.67 11.27 0.39
C ARG A 21 10.74 11.39 -0.68
N LEU A 22 10.89 12.58 -1.24
CA LEU A 22 12.05 12.97 -2.02
C LEU A 22 12.80 14.04 -1.24
N GLN A 23 13.99 13.69 -0.75
CA GLN A 23 14.87 14.61 -0.05
C GLN A 23 15.94 15.14 -0.99
N THR A 24 16.05 16.46 -1.06
CA THR A 24 17.11 17.18 -1.77
C THR A 24 17.95 17.97 -0.76
N LYS A 25 19.04 18.60 -1.22
CA LYS A 25 19.90 19.43 -0.34
C LYS A 25 19.15 20.59 0.32
N SER A 26 18.11 21.13 -0.34
CA SER A 26 17.42 22.34 0.07
C SER A 26 15.93 22.15 0.36
N SER A 27 15.35 20.98 0.08
CA SER A 27 13.91 20.76 0.22
C SER A 27 13.55 19.30 0.43
N VAL A 28 12.41 19.07 1.07
CA VAL A 28 11.75 17.77 1.19
C VAL A 28 10.40 17.85 0.50
N LYS A 29 10.14 16.93 -0.43
CA LYS A 29 8.84 16.78 -1.09
C LYS A 29 8.20 15.48 -0.65
N TRP A 30 6.89 15.51 -0.44
CA TRP A 30 6.10 14.35 -0.05
C TRP A 30 5.14 13.98 -1.18
N SER A 31 4.93 12.69 -1.36
CA SER A 31 3.89 12.15 -2.24
C SER A 31 3.18 11.03 -1.50
N CYS A 32 1.85 10.98 -1.56
CA CYS A 32 1.09 9.93 -0.93
C CYS A 32 -0.14 9.57 -1.76
N GLY A 33 -0.63 8.36 -1.59
CA GLY A 33 -1.84 7.92 -2.26
C GLY A 33 -2.04 6.40 -2.21
N PRO A 34 -3.23 5.93 -2.61
CA PRO A 34 -3.48 4.52 -2.77
C PRO A 34 -2.68 3.95 -3.95
N VAL A 35 -2.40 2.65 -3.90
CA VAL A 35 -1.63 1.93 -4.93
C VAL A 35 -2.51 0.99 -5.74
N ARG A 36 -2.20 0.76 -7.02
CA ARG A 36 -3.01 -0.11 -7.91
C ARG A 36 -2.28 -1.35 -8.44
N CYS A 37 -1.03 -1.17 -8.90
CA CYS A 37 -0.25 -2.23 -9.51
C CYS A 37 1.12 -2.33 -8.85
N PHE A 38 1.47 -3.56 -8.51
CA PHE A 38 2.82 -4.01 -8.21
C PHE A 38 3.38 -4.53 -9.54
N THR A 39 4.61 -4.19 -9.90
CA THR A 39 5.16 -4.63 -11.20
C THR A 39 5.21 -6.17 -11.29
N ASP A 40 5.26 -6.66 -12.51
CA ASP A 40 5.42 -8.07 -12.85
C ASP A 40 6.80 -8.64 -12.52
N ASP A 41 7.77 -7.77 -12.21
CA ASP A 41 9.05 -8.17 -11.65
C ASP A 41 8.88 -8.63 -10.20
N LYS A 42 8.86 -9.96 -10.04
CA LYS A 42 8.74 -10.63 -8.73
C LYS A 42 9.95 -10.42 -7.83
N ASP A 43 11.10 -10.09 -8.41
CA ASP A 43 12.35 -9.88 -7.68
C ASP A 43 12.55 -8.39 -7.32
N ALA A 44 11.96 -7.47 -8.08
CA ALA A 44 12.05 -6.03 -7.86
C ALA A 44 10.71 -5.30 -8.16
N PRO A 45 9.75 -5.38 -7.24
CA PRO A 45 8.46 -4.76 -7.47
C PRO A 45 8.47 -3.24 -7.32
N ALA A 46 7.88 -2.53 -8.28
CA ALA A 46 7.64 -1.09 -8.16
C ALA A 46 6.21 -0.76 -7.73
N ILE A 47 6.05 0.31 -6.95
CA ILE A 47 4.76 0.77 -6.46
C ILE A 47 4.17 1.81 -7.41
N VAL A 48 3.02 1.48 -8.01
CA VAL A 48 2.28 2.42 -8.88
C VAL A 48 1.14 3.07 -8.08
N LEU A 49 1.19 4.39 -7.92
CA LEU A 49 0.10 5.17 -7.32
C LEU A 49 -1.14 5.16 -8.22
N THR A 50 -2.31 5.45 -7.66
CA THR A 50 -3.55 5.65 -8.43
C THR A 50 -3.48 6.77 -9.48
N SER A 51 -2.51 7.67 -9.41
CA SER A 51 -2.23 8.65 -10.47
C SER A 51 -1.55 8.04 -11.71
N GLY A 52 -1.09 6.79 -11.65
CA GLY A 52 -0.24 6.17 -12.66
C GLY A 52 1.25 6.50 -12.50
N SER A 53 1.63 7.28 -11.47
CA SER A 53 3.04 7.60 -11.20
C SER A 53 3.74 6.49 -10.43
N ILE A 54 5.02 6.28 -10.73
CA ILE A 54 5.94 5.39 -10.01
C ILE A 54 6.98 6.28 -9.30
N PRO A 55 6.78 6.63 -8.03
CA PRO A 55 7.62 7.59 -7.32
C PRO A 55 9.11 7.18 -7.25
N GLU A 56 9.38 5.88 -7.19
CA GLU A 56 10.73 5.31 -7.16
C GLU A 56 11.54 5.68 -8.41
N TYR A 57 10.90 5.74 -9.58
CA TYR A 57 11.55 6.19 -10.82
C TYR A 57 11.89 7.68 -10.81
N ALA A 58 11.18 8.47 -9.99
CA ALA A 58 11.48 9.87 -9.74
C ALA A 58 12.45 10.08 -8.56
N GLY A 59 12.97 9.01 -7.97
CA GLY A 59 13.93 9.05 -6.85
C GLY A 59 13.30 9.26 -5.48
N TYR A 60 11.99 9.09 -5.35
CA TYR A 60 11.34 9.10 -4.04
C TYR A 60 11.63 7.78 -3.30
N GLU A 61 11.81 7.86 -1.99
CA GLU A 61 11.92 6.71 -1.10
C GLU A 61 10.57 6.42 -0.43
N LEU A 62 10.22 5.14 -0.27
CA LEU A 62 9.06 4.73 0.53
C LEU A 62 9.36 4.99 2.00
N ILE A 63 8.47 5.74 2.67
CA ILE A 63 8.55 6.01 4.11
C ILE A 63 7.66 5.06 4.88
N CYS A 64 6.42 4.87 4.45
CA CYS A 64 5.53 3.87 5.03
C CYS A 64 4.38 3.50 4.09
N CYS A 65 3.80 2.36 4.37
CA CYS A 65 2.59 1.84 3.80
C CYS A 65 1.61 1.58 4.94
N ILE A 66 0.39 2.07 4.81
CA ILE A 66 -0.69 1.98 5.78
C ILE A 66 -1.79 1.12 5.16
N ARG A 67 -1.99 -0.05 5.74
CA ARG A 67 -3.08 -0.96 5.37
C ARG A 67 -4.22 -0.79 6.35
N SER A 68 -5.43 -0.65 5.82
CA SER A 68 -6.62 -0.76 6.63
C SER A 68 -7.10 -2.21 6.67
N ILE A 69 -7.27 -2.74 7.88
CA ILE A 69 -7.80 -4.07 8.12
C ILE A 69 -9.20 -3.91 8.74
N PRO A 70 -10.26 -4.40 8.08
CA PRO A 70 -11.59 -4.42 8.67
C PRO A 70 -11.59 -5.32 9.92
N ASP A 71 -12.31 -4.91 10.97
CA ASP A 71 -12.27 -5.59 12.28
C ASP A 71 -12.92 -6.98 12.29
N ALA A 72 -13.62 -7.38 11.23
CA ALA A 72 -14.26 -8.68 11.12
C ALA A 72 -14.43 -9.09 9.66
N GLU A 73 -14.13 -10.36 9.39
CA GLU A 73 -14.69 -11.07 8.25
C GLU A 73 -16.21 -10.98 8.31
N GLN A 74 -16.83 -10.66 7.18
CA GLN A 74 -18.25 -10.89 7.03
C GLN A 74 -18.42 -12.41 7.06
N LEU A 75 -18.84 -12.96 8.20
CA LEU A 75 -19.38 -14.32 8.25
C LEU A 75 -20.46 -14.38 7.17
N SER A 76 -20.18 -15.08 6.07
CA SER A 76 -21.23 -15.51 5.17
C SER A 76 -22.09 -16.46 5.98
N VAL A 77 -23.26 -15.99 6.40
CA VAL A 77 -24.33 -16.89 6.81
C VAL A 77 -24.73 -17.62 5.55
N ASP A 78 -24.19 -18.82 5.37
CA ASP A 78 -24.80 -19.84 4.56
C ASP A 78 -26.23 -20.05 5.05
N ASP A 79 -27.16 -20.12 4.10
CA ASP A 79 -28.62 -20.17 4.29
C ASP A 79 -29.11 -21.47 4.97
N GLU A 80 -28.27 -22.11 5.80
CA GLU A 80 -28.55 -23.36 6.52
C GLU A 80 -28.22 -23.31 8.03
N GLY A 81 -28.21 -22.12 8.63
CA GLY A 81 -28.61 -21.95 10.04
C GLY A 81 -27.95 -22.87 11.09
N VAL A 82 -26.67 -23.22 10.97
CA VAL A 82 -25.92 -23.89 12.04
C VAL A 82 -24.51 -23.30 12.13
N VAL A 83 -24.27 -22.56 13.21
CA VAL A 83 -22.94 -22.12 13.66
C VAL A 83 -22.29 -23.25 14.46
N SER A 84 -21.08 -23.65 14.08
CA SER A 84 -20.19 -24.55 14.84
C SER A 84 -18.91 -23.85 15.25
#